data_AF-A0A5J5JUR1-F1
#
_entry.id   AF-A0A5J5JUR1-F1
#
_cell.length_a   1.000
_cell.length_b   1.000
_cell.length_c   1.000
_cell.angle_alpha   90.00
_cell.angle_beta   90.00
_cell.angle_gamma   90.00
#
_symmetry.space_group_name_H-M   'P 1'
#
loop_
_entity.id
_entity.type
_entity.pdbx_description
1 polymer ?
#
loop_
_entity_poly.entity_id
_entity_poly.type
_entity_poly.pdbx_seq_one_letter_code
_entity_poly.pdbx_strand_id
1 'polypeptide(L)'
;MRKVYAVFAGLLLAAAVVQMYLAAVGAFDKPQDDSSFAAHSMNGMLVIPVLSLVATAAAAAARAPGRLIGLTALPVGLVVVQSLIVALGGVFEDAAGNTTPLSLAILGLHALNGMAVMGVCGMVFGRARRLAWTAPASKEDAVSGHVDGSAVRAS
;
A
#
# COMPACT_ATOMS: atom_id res chain seq x y z
N MET A 1 -5.85 3.71 -19.35
CA MET A 1 -5.90 3.93 -17.88
C MET A 1 -5.43 2.75 -17.03
N ARG A 2 -5.78 1.48 -17.33
CA ARG A 2 -5.36 0.32 -16.49
C ARG A 2 -3.85 0.16 -16.31
N LYS A 3 -3.05 0.32 -17.38
CA LYS A 3 -1.57 0.31 -17.30
C LYS A 3 -1.02 1.47 -16.46
N VAL A 4 -1.58 2.67 -16.63
CA VAL A 4 -1.21 3.86 -15.83
C VAL A 4 -1.47 3.62 -14.34
N TYR A 5 -2.65 3.06 -14.00
CA TYR A 5 -2.95 2.65 -12.63
C TYR A 5 -1.94 1.62 -12.11
N ALA A 6 -1.58 0.59 -12.89
CA ALA A 6 -0.59 -0.40 -12.48
C ALA A 6 0.81 0.22 -12.24
N VAL A 7 1.21 1.23 -13.04
CA VAL A 7 2.45 1.98 -12.82
C VAL A 7 2.40 2.75 -11.51
N PHE A 8 1.35 3.53 -11.25
CA PHE A 8 1.22 4.25 -9.97
C PHE A 8 1.14 3.33 -8.76
N ALA A 9 0.46 2.19 -8.88
CA ALA A 9 0.45 1.17 -7.85
C ALA A 9 1.85 0.59 -7.58
N GLY A 10 2.66 0.40 -8.64
CA GLY A 10 4.06 -0.02 -8.53
C GLY A 10 4.94 1.05 -7.87
N LEU A 11 4.77 2.32 -8.24
CA LEU A 11 5.47 3.44 -7.62
C LEU A 11 5.10 3.59 -6.14
N LEU A 12 3.82 3.39 -5.79
CA LEU A 12 3.36 3.41 -4.41
C LEU A 12 3.99 2.28 -3.58
N LEU A 13 4.07 1.05 -4.14
CA LEU A 13 4.79 -0.06 -3.50
C LEU A 13 6.28 0.26 -3.34
N ALA A 14 6.93 0.80 -4.38
CA ALA A 14 8.33 1.21 -4.30
C ALA A 14 8.55 2.25 -3.20
N ALA A 15 7.69 3.27 -3.11
CA ALA A 15 7.75 4.28 -2.06
C ALA A 15 7.58 3.68 -0.65
N ALA A 16 6.72 2.67 -0.49
CA ALA A 16 6.56 1.95 0.78
C ALA A 16 7.78 1.09 1.15
N VAL A 17 8.45 0.47 0.17
CA VAL A 17 9.71 -0.26 0.39
C VAL A 17 10.83 0.72 0.76
N VAL A 18 10.94 1.83 0.02
CA VAL A 18 11.89 2.90 0.33
C VAL A 18 11.63 3.46 1.73
N GLN A 19 10.38 3.57 2.18
CA GLN A 19 10.05 4.02 3.54
C GLN A 19 10.72 3.17 4.62
N MET A 20 10.75 1.85 4.46
CA MET A 20 11.39 0.94 5.41
C MET A 20 12.92 1.10 5.39
N TYR A 21 13.49 1.27 4.20
CA TYR A 21 14.92 1.58 4.05
C TYR A 21 15.27 2.91 4.73
N LEU A 22 14.50 3.97 4.51
CA LEU A 22 14.71 5.28 5.15
C LEU A 22 14.53 5.23 6.67
N ALA A 23 13.62 4.39 7.17
CA ALA A 23 13.49 4.14 8.60
C ALA A 23 14.76 3.52 9.18
N ALA A 24 15.31 2.53 8.49
CA ALA A 24 16.55 1.88 8.89
C ALA A 24 17.75 2.84 8.81
N VAL A 25 17.85 3.67 7.76
CA VAL A 25 18.88 4.71 7.65
C VAL A 25 18.84 5.62 8.88
N GLY A 26 17.67 6.18 9.22
CA GLY A 26 17.53 7.04 10.40
C GLY A 26 17.83 6.31 11.72
N ALA A 27 17.44 5.05 11.85
CA ALA A 27 17.71 4.25 13.05
C ALA A 27 19.20 3.88 13.23
N PHE A 28 20.00 3.92 12.16
CA PHE A 28 21.43 3.61 12.23
C PHE A 28 22.33 4.84 12.25
N ASP A 29 21.81 6.01 11.89
CA ASP A 29 22.53 7.29 11.87
C ASP A 29 22.96 7.73 13.29
N LYS A 30 24.16 8.29 13.43
CA LYS A 30 24.76 8.64 14.74
C LYS A 30 25.50 9.99 14.69
N PRO A 31 25.28 10.89 15.67
CA PRO A 31 24.27 10.80 16.72
C PRO A 31 22.85 10.83 16.14
N GLN A 32 21.94 10.06 16.73
CA GLN A 32 20.57 9.95 16.24
C GLN A 32 19.75 11.14 16.76
N ASP A 33 19.15 11.91 15.86
CA ASP A 33 18.24 13.01 16.19
C ASP A 33 17.06 13.08 15.20
N ASP A 34 16.21 14.11 15.32
CA ASP A 34 15.04 14.29 14.46
C ASP A 34 15.41 14.41 12.97
N SER A 35 16.59 14.96 12.68
CA SER A 35 17.06 15.15 11.31
C SER A 35 17.45 13.82 10.66
N SER A 36 17.89 12.82 11.44
CA SER A 36 18.16 11.46 10.98
C SER A 36 16.94 10.81 10.30
N PHE A 37 15.72 11.21 10.67
CA PHE A 37 14.47 10.69 10.10
C PHE A 37 13.79 11.66 9.12
N ALA A 38 14.41 12.79 8.76
CA ALA A 38 13.76 13.79 7.91
C ALA A 38 13.28 13.22 6.57
N ALA A 39 14.11 12.40 5.91
CA ALA A 39 13.73 11.75 4.66
C ALA A 39 12.60 10.72 4.84
N HIS A 40 12.64 9.94 5.93
CA HIS A 40 11.57 8.99 6.29
C HIS A 40 10.25 9.73 6.54
N SER A 41 10.29 10.83 7.28
CA SER A 41 9.12 11.67 7.57
C SER A 41 8.54 12.28 6.30
N MET A 42 9.37 12.89 5.44
CA MET A 42 8.93 13.47 4.17
C MET A 42 8.26 12.42 3.27
N ASN A 43 8.87 11.25 3.11
CA ASN A 43 8.29 10.20 2.27
C ASN A 43 6.98 9.66 2.85
N GLY A 44 6.93 9.45 4.17
CA GLY A 44 5.74 8.94 4.87
C GLY A 44 4.57 9.92 4.92
N MET A 45 4.84 11.20 5.14
CA MET A 45 3.82 12.24 5.34
C MET A 45 3.36 12.93 4.06
N LEU A 46 4.19 12.92 3.01
CA LEU A 46 3.88 13.60 1.76
C LEU A 46 3.81 12.64 0.57
N VAL A 47 4.90 11.93 0.29
CA VAL A 47 5.03 11.14 -0.96
C VAL A 47 4.02 10.00 -1.00
N ILE A 48 3.95 9.18 0.05
CA ILE A 48 3.02 8.03 0.10
C ILE A 48 1.55 8.49 0.03
N PRO A 49 1.08 9.47 0.83
CA PRO A 49 -0.29 9.95 0.73
C PRO A 49 -0.64 10.50 -0.65
N VAL A 50 0.22 11.35 -1.24
CA VAL A 50 0.00 11.92 -2.57
C VAL A 50 -0.04 10.82 -3.62
N LEU A 51 0.91 9.89 -3.62
CA LEU A 51 0.92 8.76 -4.56
C LEU A 51 -0.31 7.86 -4.38
N SER A 52 -0.78 7.64 -3.15
CA SER A 52 -1.98 6.84 -2.87
C SER A 52 -3.24 7.52 -3.41
N LEU A 53 -3.36 8.85 -3.28
CA LEU A 53 -4.46 9.61 -3.87
C LEU A 53 -4.42 9.59 -5.41
N VAL A 54 -3.24 9.80 -6.00
CA VAL A 54 -3.06 9.74 -7.47
C VAL A 54 -3.35 8.33 -8.00
N ALA A 55 -2.87 7.28 -7.33
CA ALA A 55 -3.16 5.91 -7.69
C ALA A 55 -4.67 5.59 -7.56
N THR A 56 -5.34 6.15 -6.55
CA THR A 56 -6.80 6.00 -6.35
C THR A 56 -7.58 6.66 -7.49
N ALA A 57 -7.21 7.88 -7.87
CA ALA A 57 -7.79 8.56 -9.03
C ALA A 57 -7.54 7.77 -10.33
N ALA A 58 -6.33 7.24 -10.52
CA ALA A 58 -6.00 6.39 -11.65
C ALA A 58 -6.81 5.08 -11.65
N ALA A 59 -7.08 4.48 -10.48
CA ALA A 59 -7.92 3.30 -10.34
C ALA A 59 -9.38 3.56 -10.74
N ALA A 60 -9.93 4.70 -10.31
CA ALA A 60 -11.26 5.16 -10.72
C ALA A 60 -11.33 5.41 -12.23
N ALA A 61 -10.35 6.12 -12.79
CA ALA A 61 -10.25 6.35 -14.23
C ALA A 61 -10.03 5.05 -15.05
N ALA A 62 -9.40 4.04 -14.45
CA ALA A 62 -9.25 2.71 -15.02
C ALA A 62 -10.52 1.84 -14.93
N ARG A 63 -11.57 2.35 -14.28
CA ARG A 63 -12.82 1.62 -13.96
C ARG A 63 -12.52 0.31 -13.22
N ALA A 64 -11.60 0.38 -12.26
CA ALA A 64 -11.31 -0.74 -11.37
C ALA A 64 -12.53 -1.07 -10.49
N PRO A 65 -12.66 -2.30 -9.99
CA PRO A 65 -13.70 -2.65 -9.03
C PRO A 65 -13.65 -1.73 -7.80
N GLY A 66 -14.81 -1.30 -7.27
CA GLY A 66 -14.88 -0.36 -6.14
C GLY A 66 -14.07 -0.80 -4.91
N ARG A 67 -14.05 -2.10 -4.61
CA ARG A 67 -13.21 -2.67 -3.53
C ARG A 67 -11.70 -2.45 -3.76
N LEU A 68 -11.25 -2.48 -5.02
CA LEU A 68 -9.86 -2.19 -5.36
C LEU A 68 -9.56 -0.69 -5.24
N ILE A 69 -10.49 0.18 -5.66
CA ILE A 69 -10.35 1.64 -5.46
C ILE A 69 -10.21 1.96 -3.97
N GLY A 70 -11.10 1.41 -3.13
CA GLY A 70 -11.03 1.59 -1.67
C GLY A 70 -9.73 1.05 -1.07
N LEU A 71 -9.26 -0.11 -1.52
CA LEU A 71 -7.96 -0.65 -1.09
C LEU A 71 -6.79 0.26 -1.50
N THR A 72 -6.85 0.91 -2.65
CA THR A 72 -5.81 1.85 -3.11
C THR A 72 -5.75 3.12 -2.28
N ALA A 73 -6.87 3.55 -1.70
CA ALA A 73 -6.95 4.71 -0.81
C ALA A 73 -6.54 4.38 0.64
N LEU A 74 -6.59 3.11 1.04
CA LEU A 74 -6.31 2.64 2.40
C LEU A 74 -4.95 3.11 2.96
N PRO A 75 -3.84 3.17 2.19
CA PRO A 75 -2.56 3.68 2.68
C PRO A 75 -2.65 5.09 3.29
N VAL A 76 -3.50 5.99 2.77
CA VAL A 76 -3.70 7.32 3.39
C VAL A 76 -4.23 7.18 4.81
N GLY A 77 -5.25 6.34 5.01
CA GLY A 77 -5.82 6.10 6.33
C GLY A 77 -4.80 5.47 7.30
N LEU A 78 -3.98 4.54 6.80
CA LEU A 78 -2.93 3.92 7.61
C LEU A 78 -1.81 4.90 7.97
N VAL A 79 -1.49 5.88 7.12
CA VAL A 79 -0.57 6.97 7.46
C VAL A 79 -1.15 7.86 8.55
N VAL A 80 -2.45 8.16 8.53
CA VAL A 80 -3.10 8.90 9.63
C VAL A 80 -3.00 8.12 10.94
N VAL A 81 -3.29 6.82 10.91
CA VAL A 81 -3.11 5.95 12.09
C VAL A 81 -1.65 5.95 12.56
N GLN A 82 -0.69 5.97 11.64
CA GLN A 82 0.74 6.04 11.97
C GLN A 82 1.08 7.31 12.77
N SER A 83 0.58 8.47 12.34
CA SER A 83 0.78 9.73 13.04
C SER A 83 0.16 9.72 14.44
N LEU A 84 -1.03 9.12 14.59
CA LEU A 84 -1.68 8.98 15.90
C LEU A 84 -0.89 8.06 16.84
N ILE A 85 -0.31 6.98 16.33
CA ILE A 85 0.54 6.08 17.13
C ILE A 85 1.76 6.83 17.68
N VAL A 86 2.44 7.62 16.83
CA VAL A 86 3.62 8.42 17.25
C VAL A 86 3.23 9.46 18.28
N ALA A 87 2.17 10.23 18.02
CA ALA A 87 1.69 11.25 18.94
C ALA A 87 1.31 10.64 20.32
N LEU A 88 0.63 9.49 20.31
CA LEU A 88 0.26 8.80 21.54
C LEU A 88 1.50 8.25 22.28
N GLY A 89 2.49 7.73 21.56
CA GLY A 89 3.76 7.29 22.15
C GLY A 89 4.48 8.41 22.90
N GLY A 90 4.51 9.62 22.31
CA GLY A 90 5.09 10.81 22.92
C GLY A 90 4.36 11.27 24.20
N VAL A 91 3.03 11.10 24.27
CA VAL A 91 2.25 11.43 25.48
C VAL A 91 2.66 10.57 26.69
N PHE A 92 3.19 9.37 26.46
CA PHE A 92 3.61 8.44 27.51
C PHE A 92 5.13 8.43 27.76
N GLU A 93 5.87 9.41 27.26
CA GLU A 93 7.27 9.63 27.62
C GLU A 93 7.40 10.12 29.07
N ASP A 94 8.61 10.00 29.64
CA ASP A 94 8.90 10.56 30.95
C ASP A 94 9.13 12.08 30.90
N ALA A 95 9.28 12.71 32.07
CA ALA A 95 9.47 14.17 32.15
C ALA A 95 10.77 14.67 31.50
N ALA A 96 11.73 13.78 31.22
CA ALA A 96 12.97 14.09 30.52
C ALA A 96 12.89 13.79 29.00
N GLY A 97 11.72 13.32 28.50
CA GLY A 97 11.51 12.97 27.11
C GLY A 97 12.07 11.60 26.72
N ASN A 98 12.39 10.73 27.70
CA ASN A 98 12.79 9.36 27.38
C ASN A 98 11.57 8.47 27.24
N THR A 99 11.68 7.48 26.35
CA THR A 99 10.62 6.49 26.17
C THR A 99 10.47 5.61 27.41
N THR A 100 9.25 5.55 27.96
CA THR A 100 8.85 4.56 28.97
C THR A 100 8.54 3.20 28.32
N PRO A 101 8.41 2.09 29.07
CA PRO A 101 7.99 0.81 28.49
C PRO A 101 6.65 0.87 27.75
N LEU A 102 5.70 1.69 28.24
CA LEU A 102 4.41 1.89 27.59
C LEU A 102 4.55 2.70 26.30
N SER A 103 5.31 3.80 26.32
CA SER A 103 5.64 4.58 25.13
C SER A 103 6.31 3.70 24.07
N LEU A 104 7.33 2.92 24.44
CA LEU A 104 8.01 1.96 23.56
C LEU A 104 7.04 0.93 22.96
N ALA A 105 6.14 0.36 23.75
CA ALA A 105 5.16 -0.60 23.26
C ALA A 105 4.22 0.01 22.21
N ILE A 106 3.77 1.26 22.44
CA ILE A 106 2.93 2.00 21.50
C ILE A 106 3.72 2.35 20.24
N LEU A 107 4.93 2.90 20.38
CA LEU A 107 5.81 3.21 19.26
C LEU A 107 6.17 1.95 18.45
N GLY A 108 6.26 0.78 19.07
CA GLY A 108 6.42 -0.50 18.35
C GLY A 108 5.29 -0.79 17.35
N LEU A 109 4.07 -0.33 17.63
CA LEU A 109 2.93 -0.45 16.68
C LEU A 109 3.17 0.37 15.41
N HIS A 110 4.00 1.41 15.45
CA HIS A 110 4.38 2.18 14.27
C HIS A 110 5.08 1.28 13.26
N ALA A 111 6.03 0.47 13.70
CA ALA A 111 6.74 -0.45 12.80
C ALA A 111 5.79 -1.50 12.20
N LEU A 112 4.88 -2.06 13.01
CA LEU A 112 3.87 -3.02 12.54
C LEU A 112 2.91 -2.40 11.51
N ASN A 113 2.42 -1.19 11.75
CA ASN A 113 1.55 -0.49 10.81
C ASN A 113 2.32 -0.10 9.53
N GLY A 114 3.60 0.26 9.63
CA GLY A 114 4.48 0.46 8.46
C GLY A 114 4.58 -0.79 7.58
N MET A 115 4.73 -1.97 8.17
CA MET A 115 4.68 -3.24 7.45
C MET A 115 3.30 -3.49 6.83
N ALA A 116 2.21 -3.15 7.53
CA ALA A 116 0.85 -3.26 7.00
C ALA A 116 0.64 -2.37 5.77
N VAL A 117 1.12 -1.12 5.79
CA VAL A 117 1.10 -0.21 4.62
C VAL A 117 1.82 -0.85 3.44
N MET A 118 3.03 -1.37 3.64
CA MET A 118 3.79 -2.05 2.59
C MET A 118 3.03 -3.27 2.03
N GLY A 119 2.44 -4.10 2.90
CA GLY A 119 1.62 -5.24 2.50
C GLY A 119 0.39 -4.85 1.69
N VAL A 120 -0.31 -3.78 2.09
CA VAL A 120 -1.44 -3.22 1.34
C VAL A 120 -1.00 -2.74 -0.03
N CYS A 121 0.12 -2.00 -0.12
CA CYS A 121 0.67 -1.55 -1.40
C CYS A 121 1.03 -2.74 -2.31
N GLY A 122 1.56 -3.82 -1.75
CA GLY A 122 1.84 -5.07 -2.47
C GLY A 122 0.57 -5.71 -3.05
N MET A 123 -0.50 -5.77 -2.26
CA MET A 123 -1.80 -6.27 -2.72
C MET A 123 -2.41 -5.38 -3.81
N VAL A 124 -2.33 -4.06 -3.67
CA VAL A 124 -2.80 -3.08 -4.66
C VAL A 124 -2.05 -3.28 -5.98
N PHE A 125 -0.73 -3.32 -5.95
CA PHE A 125 0.09 -3.54 -7.14
C PHE A 125 -0.21 -4.89 -7.80
N GLY A 126 -0.28 -5.97 -7.03
CA GLY A 126 -0.59 -7.30 -7.56
C GLY A 126 -1.94 -7.34 -8.29
N ARG A 127 -2.97 -6.71 -7.72
CA ARG A 127 -4.32 -6.64 -8.33
C ARG A 127 -4.37 -5.67 -9.52
N ALA A 128 -3.71 -4.53 -9.43
CA ALA A 128 -3.61 -3.57 -10.53
C ALA A 128 -2.89 -4.15 -11.75
N ARG A 129 -1.79 -4.89 -11.51
CA ARG A 129 -1.04 -5.64 -12.52
C ARG A 129 -1.92 -6.67 -13.22
N ARG A 130 -2.67 -7.49 -12.46
CA ARG A 130 -3.62 -8.44 -13.05
C ARG A 130 -4.65 -7.73 -13.92
N LEU A 131 -5.27 -6.66 -13.41
CA LEU A 131 -6.25 -5.87 -14.16
C LEU A 131 -5.69 -5.27 -15.48
N ALA A 132 -4.40 -4.90 -15.49
CA ALA A 132 -3.76 -4.29 -16.65
C ALA A 132 -3.37 -5.30 -17.75
N TRP A 133 -3.12 -6.55 -17.39
CA TRP A 133 -2.49 -7.54 -18.28
C TRP A 133 -3.28 -8.85 -18.45
N THR A 134 -4.44 -9.04 -17.80
CA THR A 134 -5.38 -10.10 -18.22
C THR A 134 -6.05 -9.71 -19.53
N ALA A 135 -5.84 -10.50 -20.58
CA ALA A 135 -6.58 -10.37 -21.84
C ALA A 135 -8.08 -10.61 -21.61
N PRO A 136 -8.99 -9.88 -22.30
CA PRO A 136 -10.37 -10.32 -22.39
C PRO A 136 -10.39 -11.73 -23.01
N ALA A 137 -11.19 -12.65 -22.47
CA ALA A 137 -11.37 -13.98 -23.07
C ALA A 137 -11.70 -13.81 -24.56
N SER A 138 -10.97 -14.52 -25.43
CA SER A 138 -11.22 -14.50 -26.86
C SER A 138 -12.65 -15.01 -27.10
N LYS A 139 -13.39 -14.36 -28.01
CA LYS A 139 -14.76 -14.79 -28.36
C LYS A 139 -14.81 -16.24 -28.89
N GLU A 140 -13.68 -16.81 -29.32
CA GLU A 140 -13.54 -18.21 -29.74
C GLU A 140 -13.74 -19.22 -28.60
N ASP A 141 -13.33 -18.90 -27.37
CA ASP A 141 -13.52 -19.79 -26.20
C ASP A 141 -15.01 -19.90 -25.82
N ALA A 142 -15.81 -18.88 -26.13
CA ALA A 142 -17.25 -18.86 -25.89
C ALA A 142 -18.06 -19.62 -26.95
N VAL A 143 -17.52 -19.78 -28.16
CA VAL A 143 -18.16 -20.52 -29.26
C VAL A 143 -17.83 -22.01 -29.19
N SER A 144 -16.60 -22.38 -28.80
CA SER A 144 -16.20 -23.78 -28.65
C SER A 144 -16.97 -24.53 -27.56
N GLY A 145 -17.43 -23.86 -26.51
CA GLY A 145 -18.18 -24.49 -25.41
C GLY A 145 -19.65 -24.80 -25.72
N HIS A 146 -20.19 -24.33 -26.85
CA HIS A 146 -21.61 -24.49 -27.18
C HIS A 146 -21.89 -25.62 -28.19
N VAL A 147 -20.85 -26.16 -28.85
CA VAL A 147 -21.02 -27.12 -29.97
C VAL A 147 -20.95 -28.59 -29.55
N ASP A 148 -20.32 -28.94 -28.42
CA ASP A 148 -20.09 -30.34 -28.02
C ASP A 148 -21.24 -31.01 -27.23
N GLY A 149 -22.35 -30.31 -26.99
CA GLY A 149 -23.42 -30.79 -26.09
C GLY A 149 -24.56 -31.59 -26.74
N SER A 150 -24.61 -31.73 -28.06
CA SER A 150 -25.80 -32.29 -28.73
C SER A 150 -25.45 -33.20 -29.90
N ALA A 151 -24.79 -34.32 -29.63
CA ALA A 151 -24.90 -35.46 -30.52
C ALA A 151 -24.63 -36.78 -29.78
N VAL A 152 -25.60 -37.69 -29.91
CA VAL A 152 -25.48 -39.14 -29.74
C VAL A 152 -25.60 -39.67 -28.30
N ARG A 153 -26.83 -40.10 -27.96
CA ARG A 153 -27.11 -41.48 -27.52
C ARG A 153 -28.59 -41.78 -27.69
N ALA A 154 -28.92 -42.41 -28.82
CA ALA A 154 -30.15 -43.15 -29.02
C ALA A 154 -29.75 -44.58 -29.40
N SER A 155 -29.89 -45.50 -28.42
CA SER A 155 -30.05 -46.95 -28.57
C SER A 155 -30.04 -47.56 -27.17
#